data_AF-A0A4Y7RVW1-F1
#
_entry.id   AF-A0A4Y7RVW1-F1
#
_cell.length_a   1.000
_cell.length_b   1.000
_cell.length_c   1.000
_cell.angle_alpha   90.00
_cell.angle_beta   90.00
_cell.angle_gamma   90.00
#
_symmetry.space_group_name_H-M   'P 1'
#
loop_
_entity.id
_entity.type
_entity.pdbx_description
1 polymer ?
#
loop_
_entity_poly.entity_id
_entity_poly.type
_entity_poly.pdbx_seq_one_letter_code
_entity_poly.pdbx_strand_id
1 'polypeptide(L)'
;MRVTFPHMGNMYIPLKAMLQRLGLDVVVPPPSSKRTLSLGVKHGPEFACLPLKLNLGNFIEAGELGADTVIMGGGCGPCRFGYYAQIEHAILKDIGRDMDFIVLEPPDRHITELLAKIKRIAGKKSWRDIFQAVRFGYRKAKAVDDVERASFQLRPRETVVGATDAAYRKALALIDDACTWDGLNYAVEKAGDALREVVVDDKRTVLKIGLVGEIYTLLEPFSNQHLERSLGTLGVEVDRSIYLSEWVNNHLLGGLLKGERRRNEVCASAHPYLRHFVGGHGQETIGSAVLYAKAGYNGLIQVFPFTCMPEIVAESILPDVSCDLNIPSLTLIMDEHSGEAGIQTRLEAFVDLLEQKREIAFRERSVG
;
A
#
# COMPACT_ATOMS: atom_id res chain seq x y z
N MET A 1 18.24 16.27 14.72
CA MET A 1 17.73 14.98 14.23
C MET A 1 17.54 15.09 12.73
N ARG A 2 18.10 14.12 12.01
CA ARG A 2 17.87 13.89 10.58
C ARG A 2 17.02 12.63 10.49
N VAL A 3 15.75 12.80 10.20
CA VAL A 3 14.74 11.76 10.37
C VAL A 3 14.55 10.96 9.09
N THR A 4 14.32 9.66 9.22
CA THR A 4 13.92 8.77 8.14
C THR A 4 12.68 7.97 8.52
N PHE A 5 12.14 7.19 7.59
CA PHE A 5 10.93 6.39 7.74
C PHE A 5 10.95 5.21 6.74
N PRO A 6 10.14 4.16 6.93
CA PRO A 6 10.00 3.06 5.96
C PRO A 6 9.66 3.51 4.53
N HIS A 7 10.26 2.91 3.50
CA HIS A 7 9.89 3.18 2.11
C HIS A 7 8.82 2.20 1.63
N MET A 8 7.55 2.65 1.66
CA MET A 8 6.40 1.86 1.20
C MET A 8 5.67 2.58 0.07
N GLY A 9 6.00 2.23 -1.16
CA GLY A 9 5.45 2.85 -2.37
C GLY A 9 5.57 4.36 -2.34
N ASN A 10 4.50 5.06 -2.70
CA ASN A 10 4.48 6.52 -2.74
C ASN A 10 4.27 7.19 -1.38
N MET A 11 4.29 6.44 -0.26
CA MET A 11 4.11 7.01 1.09
C MET A 11 5.16 8.08 1.43
N TYR A 12 6.33 8.03 0.81
CA TYR A 12 7.37 9.03 1.03
C TYR A 12 6.91 10.46 0.66
N ILE A 13 6.03 10.63 -0.34
CA ILE A 13 5.55 11.94 -0.79
C ILE A 13 4.79 12.69 0.34
N PRO A 14 3.70 12.15 0.89
CA PRO A 14 2.97 12.81 1.97
C PRO A 14 3.76 12.89 3.28
N LEU A 15 4.53 11.84 3.64
CA LEU A 15 5.29 11.84 4.89
C LEU A 15 6.44 12.84 4.87
N LYS A 16 7.23 12.90 3.78
CA LYS A 16 8.28 13.91 3.59
C LYS A 16 7.70 15.30 3.75
N ALA A 17 6.62 15.61 3.03
CA ALA A 17 5.99 16.93 3.08
C ALA A 17 5.45 17.28 4.48
N MET A 18 4.85 16.33 5.18
CA MET A 18 4.36 16.52 6.55
C MET A 18 5.51 16.85 7.51
N LEU A 19 6.57 16.03 7.52
CA LEU A 19 7.70 16.17 8.43
C LEU A 19 8.52 17.44 8.13
N GLN A 20 8.74 17.78 6.86
CA GLN A 20 9.40 19.03 6.47
C GLN A 20 8.61 20.26 6.92
N ARG A 21 7.26 20.24 6.86
CA ARG A 21 6.42 21.34 7.39
C ARG A 21 6.50 21.47 8.91
N LEU A 22 6.82 20.40 9.62
CA LEU A 22 7.14 20.45 11.05
C LEU A 22 8.54 21.03 11.32
N GLY A 23 9.37 21.20 10.29
CA GLY A 23 10.71 21.78 10.36
C GLY A 23 11.82 20.74 10.57
N LEU A 24 11.54 19.47 10.26
CA LEU A 24 12.52 18.39 10.35
C LEU A 24 13.37 18.29 9.08
N ASP A 25 14.64 17.95 9.25
CA ASP A 25 15.50 17.50 8.16
C ASP A 25 15.15 16.03 7.85
N VAL A 26 14.64 15.78 6.65
CA VAL A 26 14.07 14.48 6.26
C VAL A 26 14.99 13.81 5.24
N VAL A 27 15.48 12.63 5.60
CA VAL A 27 16.24 11.73 4.75
C VAL A 27 15.28 10.66 4.23
N VAL A 28 14.84 10.80 2.99
CA VAL A 28 14.03 9.78 2.33
C VAL A 28 14.95 8.63 1.91
N PRO A 29 14.69 7.38 2.37
CA PRO A 29 15.44 6.23 1.88
C PRO A 29 15.21 6.07 0.37
N PRO A 30 16.20 5.54 -0.38
CA PRO A 30 16.00 5.26 -1.80
C PRO A 30 14.83 4.28 -2.00
N PRO A 31 14.20 4.26 -3.20
CA PRO A 31 13.20 3.25 -3.54
C PRO A 31 13.73 1.85 -3.28
N SER A 32 12.86 0.99 -2.72
CA SER A 32 13.21 -0.39 -2.40
C SER A 32 13.75 -1.12 -3.63
N SER A 33 14.85 -1.84 -3.44
CA SER A 33 15.59 -2.50 -4.52
C SER A 33 16.16 -3.84 -4.08
N LYS A 34 16.78 -4.57 -5.02
CA LYS A 34 17.54 -5.79 -4.69
C LYS A 34 18.62 -5.54 -3.64
N ARG A 35 19.23 -4.35 -3.64
CA ARG A 35 20.21 -3.94 -2.63
C ARG A 35 19.55 -3.81 -1.26
N THR A 36 18.45 -3.07 -1.19
CA THR A 36 17.62 -2.88 0.02
C THR A 36 17.26 -4.22 0.63
N LEU A 37 16.71 -5.13 -0.18
CA LEU A 37 16.34 -6.48 0.26
C LEU A 37 17.56 -7.27 0.74
N SER A 38 18.68 -7.21 0.00
CA SER A 38 19.90 -7.93 0.37
C SER A 38 20.46 -7.48 1.73
N LEU A 39 20.42 -6.17 2.02
CA LEU A 39 20.81 -5.63 3.32
C LEU A 39 19.87 -6.12 4.43
N GLY A 40 18.56 -6.11 4.17
CA GLY A 40 17.53 -6.64 5.05
C GLY A 40 17.70 -8.13 5.37
N VAL A 41 17.90 -8.96 4.35
CA VAL A 41 18.11 -10.41 4.48
C VAL A 41 19.39 -10.72 5.24
N LYS A 42 20.47 -9.99 4.97
CA LYS A 42 21.78 -10.22 5.57
C LYS A 42 21.77 -10.06 7.09
N HIS A 43 20.97 -9.13 7.61
CA HIS A 43 20.98 -8.74 9.02
C HIS A 43 19.69 -9.10 9.77
N GLY A 44 18.59 -9.28 9.05
CA GLY A 44 17.28 -9.61 9.60
C GLY A 44 17.11 -11.10 9.94
N PRO A 45 16.15 -11.46 10.79
CA PRO A 45 15.83 -12.86 11.06
C PRO A 45 15.30 -13.55 9.79
N GLU A 46 15.72 -14.80 9.57
CA GLU A 46 15.36 -15.60 8.39
C GLU A 46 13.84 -15.70 8.20
N PHE A 47 13.11 -16.06 9.26
CA PHE A 47 11.65 -16.21 9.24
C PHE A 47 10.86 -14.91 9.47
N ALA A 48 11.51 -13.75 9.36
CA ALA A 48 10.81 -12.47 9.45
C ALA A 48 10.06 -12.12 8.15
N CYS A 49 8.96 -11.37 8.34
CA CYS A 49 8.29 -10.55 7.34
C CYS A 49 9.18 -10.02 6.21
N LEU A 50 8.83 -10.19 4.93
CA LEU A 50 9.44 -9.37 3.87
C LEU A 50 9.41 -7.86 4.19
N PRO A 51 8.32 -7.28 4.75
CA PRO A 51 8.30 -5.88 5.17
C PRO A 51 9.35 -5.51 6.23
N LEU A 52 9.62 -6.38 7.21
CA LEU A 52 10.67 -6.13 8.22
C LEU A 52 12.05 -6.07 7.55
N LYS A 53 12.32 -7.02 6.64
CA LYS A 53 13.60 -7.06 5.91
C LYS A 53 13.77 -5.79 5.05
N LEU A 54 12.72 -5.37 4.34
CA LEU A 54 12.78 -4.16 3.51
C LEU A 54 12.95 -2.88 4.35
N ASN A 55 12.21 -2.74 5.45
CA ASN A 55 12.39 -1.65 6.40
C ASN A 55 13.82 -1.56 6.92
N LEU A 56 14.38 -2.69 7.37
CA LEU A 56 15.75 -2.75 7.85
C LEU A 56 16.74 -2.30 6.77
N GLY A 57 16.55 -2.76 5.53
CA GLY A 57 17.31 -2.29 4.37
C GLY A 57 17.18 -0.78 4.15
N ASN A 58 15.96 -0.24 4.19
CA ASN A 58 15.71 1.20 4.05
C ASN A 58 16.44 2.01 5.13
N PHE A 59 16.42 1.56 6.38
CA PHE A 59 17.07 2.27 7.48
C PHE A 59 18.59 2.24 7.37
N ILE A 60 19.17 1.13 6.92
CA ILE A 60 20.59 1.04 6.62
C ILE A 60 20.96 2.03 5.51
N GLU A 61 20.21 2.06 4.41
CA GLU A 61 20.48 2.99 3.30
C GLU A 61 20.27 4.45 3.72
N ALA A 62 19.23 4.75 4.51
CA ALA A 62 19.02 6.09 5.05
C ALA A 62 20.13 6.52 6.02
N GLY A 63 20.63 5.60 6.84
CA GLY A 63 21.77 5.85 7.72
C GLY A 63 23.06 6.19 6.95
N GLU A 64 23.27 5.60 5.77
CA GLU A 64 24.40 5.95 4.88
C GLU A 64 24.26 7.37 4.31
N LEU A 65 23.03 7.85 4.15
CA LEU A 65 22.70 9.23 3.78
C LEU A 65 22.73 10.18 5.00
N GLY A 66 23.05 9.65 6.17
CA GLY A 66 23.23 10.38 7.42
C GLY A 66 21.94 10.63 8.21
N ALA A 67 20.91 9.78 8.06
CA ALA A 67 19.80 9.74 9.00
C ALA A 67 20.27 9.23 10.37
N ASP A 68 19.76 9.84 11.44
CA ASP A 68 20.08 9.49 12.83
C ASP A 68 18.85 9.01 13.62
N THR A 69 17.65 9.20 13.08
CA THR A 69 16.39 8.92 13.77
C THR A 69 15.40 8.27 12.81
N VAL A 70 14.81 7.13 13.18
CA VAL A 70 13.70 6.47 12.48
C VAL A 70 12.36 6.91 13.09
N ILE A 71 11.43 7.34 12.24
CA ILE A 71 10.03 7.53 12.59
C ILE A 71 9.23 6.44 11.89
N MET A 72 8.49 5.63 12.66
CA MET A 72 7.66 4.57 12.10
C MET A 72 6.38 4.37 12.91
N GLY A 73 5.37 3.79 12.27
CA GLY A 73 4.19 3.31 12.97
C GLY A 73 4.53 2.08 13.83
N GLY A 74 3.87 1.98 14.97
CA GLY A 74 3.78 0.74 15.75
C GLY A 74 2.43 0.05 15.54
N GLY A 75 2.24 -1.09 16.18
CA GLY A 75 1.02 -1.87 16.06
C GLY A 75 0.65 -2.52 17.37
N CYS A 76 -0.65 -2.57 17.66
CA CYS A 76 -1.19 -3.35 18.77
C CYS A 76 -1.96 -4.56 18.24
N GLY A 77 -1.64 -5.76 18.72
CA GLY A 77 -2.32 -6.99 18.32
C GLY A 77 -1.36 -8.14 18.00
N PRO A 78 -1.88 -9.25 17.44
CA PRO A 78 -1.10 -10.47 17.23
C PRO A 78 -0.18 -10.40 16.01
N CYS A 79 -0.18 -9.31 15.26
CA CYS A 79 0.72 -9.10 14.13
C CYS A 79 2.12 -8.73 14.62
N ARG A 80 3.16 -9.30 13.99
CA ARG A 80 4.57 -8.97 14.28
C ARG A 80 4.90 -7.50 14.05
N PHE A 81 4.08 -6.80 13.27
CA PHE A 81 3.79 -5.37 13.30
C PHE A 81 4.42 -4.62 14.48
N GLY A 82 3.84 -4.90 15.65
CA GLY A 82 4.13 -4.20 16.90
C GLY A 82 5.52 -4.41 17.49
N TYR A 83 6.32 -5.34 16.95
CA TYR A 83 7.67 -5.63 17.43
C TYR A 83 8.76 -5.20 16.44
N TYR A 84 8.39 -4.70 15.26
CA TYR A 84 9.36 -4.35 14.22
C TYR A 84 10.39 -3.35 14.72
N ALA A 85 9.92 -2.24 15.30
CA ALA A 85 10.79 -1.17 15.76
C ALA A 85 11.84 -1.66 16.79
N GLN A 86 11.46 -2.53 17.70
CA GLN A 86 12.35 -3.06 18.74
C GLN A 86 13.39 -4.01 18.15
N ILE A 87 12.97 -4.87 17.22
CA ILE A 87 13.84 -5.82 16.54
C ILE A 87 14.82 -5.08 15.62
N GLU A 88 14.32 -4.19 14.76
CA GLU A 88 15.10 -3.41 13.82
C GLU A 88 16.10 -2.50 14.56
N HIS A 89 15.69 -1.86 15.66
CA HIS A 89 16.60 -1.06 16.49
C HIS A 89 17.71 -1.91 17.12
N ALA A 90 17.39 -3.09 17.67
CA ALA A 90 18.41 -3.99 18.23
C ALA A 90 19.41 -4.45 17.16
N ILE A 91 18.92 -4.83 15.97
CA ILE A 91 19.77 -5.25 14.85
C ILE A 91 20.68 -4.11 14.38
N LEU A 92 20.14 -2.91 14.19
CA LEU A 92 20.92 -1.74 13.76
C LEU A 92 22.03 -1.43 14.77
N LYS A 93 21.73 -1.49 16.06
CA LYS A 93 22.71 -1.30 17.13
C LYS A 93 23.82 -2.36 17.09
N ASP A 94 23.46 -3.64 16.91
CA ASP A 94 24.42 -4.75 16.86
C ASP A 94 25.38 -4.65 15.66
N ILE A 95 24.93 -4.09 14.53
CA ILE A 95 25.78 -3.84 13.36
C ILE A 95 26.52 -2.48 13.41
N GLY A 96 26.51 -1.80 14.56
CA GLY A 96 27.24 -0.56 14.79
C GLY A 96 26.59 0.68 14.18
N ARG A 97 25.27 0.65 13.92
CA ARG A 97 24.49 1.78 13.41
C ARG A 97 23.52 2.26 14.48
N ASP A 98 23.97 3.21 15.28
CA ASP A 98 23.14 3.79 16.33
C ASP A 98 22.13 4.78 15.74
N MET A 99 20.84 4.45 15.84
CA MET A 99 19.73 5.28 15.39
C MET A 99 18.66 5.34 16.46
N ASP A 100 18.14 6.54 16.72
CA ASP A 100 17.00 6.74 17.60
C ASP A 100 15.71 6.22 16.93
N PHE A 101 14.81 5.60 17.69
CA PHE A 101 13.48 5.18 17.18
C PHE A 101 12.37 5.98 17.85
N ILE A 102 11.51 6.60 17.03
CA ILE A 102 10.27 7.24 17.46
C ILE A 102 9.09 6.45 16.89
N VAL A 103 8.53 5.56 17.70
CA VAL A 103 7.43 4.67 17.32
C VAL A 103 6.09 5.29 17.65
N LEU A 104 5.27 5.55 16.64
CA LEU A 104 3.91 6.09 16.78
C LEU A 104 2.90 4.93 16.89
N GLU A 105 2.51 4.62 18.12
CA GLU A 105 1.52 3.57 18.40
C GLU A 105 0.09 4.05 18.16
N PRO A 106 -0.86 3.17 17.78
CA PRO A 106 -2.27 3.51 17.65
C PRO A 106 -2.86 4.12 18.95
N PRO A 107 -3.80 5.08 18.83
CA PRO A 107 -4.30 5.85 19.96
C PRO A 107 -5.14 5.04 20.97
N ASP A 108 -5.64 3.86 20.58
CA ASP A 108 -6.59 3.05 21.36
C ASP A 108 -6.04 2.56 22.72
N ARG A 109 -4.71 2.62 22.94
CA ARG A 109 -4.08 2.21 24.20
C ARG A 109 -3.12 3.23 24.82
N HIS A 110 -2.49 4.11 24.03
CA HIS A 110 -1.37 4.97 24.49
C HIS A 110 -1.45 6.43 24.01
N ILE A 111 -2.62 7.08 24.13
CA ILE A 111 -2.84 8.42 23.56
C ILE A 111 -1.90 9.50 24.14
N THR A 112 -1.56 9.42 25.44
CA THR A 112 -0.67 10.39 26.10
C THR A 112 0.77 10.28 25.61
N GLU A 113 1.28 9.05 25.47
CA GLU A 113 2.60 8.78 24.91
C GLU A 113 2.68 9.18 23.43
N LEU A 114 1.63 8.92 22.65
CA LEU A 114 1.52 9.34 21.26
C LEU A 114 1.63 10.86 21.14
N LEU A 115 0.88 11.62 21.95
CA LEU A 115 0.94 13.08 21.97
C LEU A 115 2.32 13.60 22.40
N ALA A 116 2.97 12.95 23.37
CA ALA A 116 4.33 13.30 23.81
C ALA A 116 5.36 13.08 22.69
N LYS A 117 5.29 11.95 21.99
CA LYS A 117 6.17 11.64 20.83
C LYS A 117 5.92 12.60 19.67
N ILE A 118 4.66 12.92 19.36
CA ILE A 118 4.31 13.95 18.36
C ILE A 118 4.90 15.30 18.76
N LYS A 119 4.84 15.68 20.04
CA LYS A 119 5.46 16.92 20.53
C LYS A 119 6.98 16.90 20.47
N ARG A 120 7.62 15.75 20.72
CA ARG A 120 9.06 15.56 20.51
C ARG A 120 9.44 15.78 19.04
N ILE A 121 8.67 15.23 18.10
CA ILE A 121 8.85 15.41 16.65
C ILE A 121 8.63 16.87 16.24
N ALA A 122 7.56 17.49 16.73
CA ALA A 122 7.16 18.84 16.33
C ALA A 122 7.92 19.98 17.04
N GLY A 123 8.69 19.67 18.09
CA GLY A 123 9.44 20.64 18.87
C GLY A 123 8.57 21.79 19.41
N LYS A 124 8.94 23.03 19.09
CA LYS A 124 8.26 24.25 19.56
C LYS A 124 6.98 24.59 18.77
N LYS A 125 6.60 23.80 17.76
CA LYS A 125 5.42 24.09 16.92
C LYS A 125 4.13 23.99 17.73
N SER A 126 3.19 24.88 17.42
CA SER A 126 1.87 24.89 18.05
C SER A 126 1.05 23.67 17.60
N TRP A 127 0.01 23.30 18.36
CA TRP A 127 -0.92 22.24 17.93
C TRP A 127 -1.61 22.57 16.60
N ARG A 128 -1.82 23.86 16.31
CA ARG A 128 -2.34 24.32 15.03
C ARG A 128 -1.37 24.00 13.88
N ASP A 129 -0.08 24.23 14.07
CA ASP A 129 0.95 23.93 13.06
C ASP A 129 1.04 22.43 12.80
N ILE A 130 0.97 21.62 13.87
CA ILE A 130 0.97 20.15 13.77
C ILE A 130 -0.24 19.68 12.96
N PHE A 131 -1.43 20.15 13.32
CA PHE A 131 -2.66 19.82 12.58
C PHE A 131 -2.57 20.25 11.11
N GLN A 132 -2.04 21.43 10.82
CA GLN A 132 -1.86 21.90 9.44
C GLN A 132 -0.85 21.04 8.66
N ALA A 133 0.22 20.58 9.30
CA ALA A 133 1.18 19.66 8.68
C ALA A 133 0.54 18.29 8.37
N VAL A 134 -0.17 17.71 9.33
CA VAL A 134 -0.90 16.44 9.14
C VAL A 134 -1.95 16.58 8.04
N ARG A 135 -2.75 17.66 8.07
CA ARG A 135 -3.77 17.93 7.05
C ARG A 135 -3.16 18.08 5.65
N PHE A 136 -1.98 18.72 5.55
CA PHE A 136 -1.27 18.88 4.29
C PHE A 136 -0.75 17.53 3.76
N GLY A 137 -0.11 16.73 4.63
CA GLY A 137 0.31 15.37 4.30
C GLY A 137 -0.86 14.49 3.85
N TYR A 138 -1.99 14.53 4.56
CA TYR A 138 -3.19 13.79 4.18
C TYR A 138 -3.74 14.20 2.80
N ARG A 139 -3.75 15.50 2.49
CA ARG A 139 -4.19 16.00 1.17
C ARG A 139 -3.26 15.55 0.06
N LYS A 140 -1.96 15.47 0.30
CA LYS A 140 -1.01 14.84 -0.64
C LYS A 140 -1.26 13.35 -0.79
N ALA A 141 -1.48 12.62 0.32
CA ALA A 141 -1.76 11.18 0.27
C ALA A 141 -3.00 10.89 -0.59
N LYS A 142 -4.07 11.67 -0.42
CA LYS A 142 -5.27 11.56 -1.24
C LYS A 142 -4.98 11.83 -2.73
N ALA A 143 -4.24 12.89 -3.04
CA ALA A 143 -3.86 13.20 -4.42
C ALA A 143 -3.03 12.08 -5.08
N VAL A 144 -2.11 11.48 -4.32
CA VAL A 144 -1.32 10.33 -4.76
C VAL A 144 -2.22 9.12 -5.04
N ASP A 145 -3.10 8.77 -4.09
CA ASP A 145 -4.04 7.65 -4.27
C ASP A 145 -4.98 7.86 -5.48
N ASP A 146 -5.44 9.09 -5.71
CA ASP A 146 -6.28 9.44 -6.86
C ASP A 146 -5.51 9.24 -8.19
N VAL A 147 -4.23 9.61 -8.23
CA VAL A 147 -3.34 9.38 -9.39
C VAL A 147 -3.08 7.89 -9.60
N GLU A 148 -2.87 7.11 -8.54
CA GLU A 148 -2.70 5.66 -8.62
C GLU A 148 -3.97 4.99 -9.18
N ARG A 149 -5.14 5.31 -8.62
CA ARG A 149 -6.45 4.82 -9.09
C ARG A 149 -6.68 5.13 -10.56
N ALA A 150 -6.42 6.37 -10.98
CA ALA A 150 -6.53 6.76 -12.38
C ALA A 150 -5.58 5.95 -13.27
N SER A 151 -4.33 5.70 -12.83
CA SER A 151 -3.39 4.88 -13.58
C SER A 151 -3.88 3.44 -13.78
N PHE A 152 -4.55 2.85 -12.79
CA PHE A 152 -5.08 1.48 -12.85
C PHE A 152 -6.28 1.36 -13.80
N GLN A 153 -7.02 2.46 -14.00
CA GLN A 153 -8.13 2.53 -14.95
C GLN A 153 -7.66 2.82 -16.38
N LEU A 154 -6.68 3.71 -16.54
CA LEU A 154 -6.18 4.15 -17.84
C LEU A 154 -5.29 3.12 -18.52
N ARG A 155 -4.33 2.52 -17.79
CA ARG A 155 -3.33 1.59 -18.33
C ARG A 155 -3.92 0.45 -19.18
N PRO A 156 -4.95 -0.29 -18.75
CA PRO A 156 -5.52 -1.37 -19.56
C PRO A 156 -6.23 -0.90 -20.84
N ARG A 157 -6.47 0.41 -20.98
CA ARG A 157 -7.16 1.03 -22.11
C ARG A 157 -6.25 1.93 -22.95
N GLU A 158 -4.99 2.09 -22.58
CA GLU A 158 -4.09 3.00 -23.31
C GLU A 158 -3.85 2.53 -24.75
N THR A 159 -3.91 3.47 -25.69
CA THR A 159 -3.65 3.15 -27.11
C THR A 159 -2.14 3.13 -27.42
N VAL A 160 -1.34 3.83 -26.61
CA VAL A 160 0.11 3.89 -26.71
C VAL A 160 0.70 3.30 -25.44
N VAL A 161 1.39 2.16 -25.57
CA VAL A 161 1.99 1.45 -24.43
C VAL A 161 2.97 2.37 -23.68
N GLY A 162 2.78 2.47 -22.37
CA GLY A 162 3.60 3.29 -21.48
C GLY A 162 3.20 4.76 -21.38
N ALA A 163 2.18 5.22 -22.11
CA ALA A 163 1.66 6.58 -21.99
C ALA A 163 1.14 6.84 -20.57
N THR A 164 0.42 5.88 -19.98
CA THR A 164 -0.06 5.97 -18.60
C THR A 164 1.08 6.05 -17.60
N ASP A 165 2.16 5.27 -17.79
CA ASP A 165 3.33 5.29 -16.90
C ASP A 165 4.10 6.61 -16.97
N ALA A 166 4.15 7.24 -18.15
CA ALA A 166 4.73 8.57 -18.32
C ALA A 166 3.89 9.64 -17.62
N ALA A 167 2.57 9.63 -17.83
CA ALA A 167 1.63 10.54 -17.18
C ALA A 167 1.64 10.39 -15.66
N TYR A 168 1.63 9.14 -15.17
CA TYR A 168 1.70 8.80 -13.75
C TYR A 168 2.96 9.36 -13.07
N ARG A 169 4.15 9.14 -13.66
CA ARG A 169 5.41 9.69 -13.11
C ARG A 169 5.42 11.22 -13.09
N LYS A 170 4.91 11.86 -14.14
CA LYS A 170 4.76 13.32 -14.21
C LYS A 170 3.82 13.84 -13.13
N ALA A 171 2.67 13.19 -12.94
CA ALA A 171 1.67 13.54 -11.93
C ALA A 171 2.23 13.44 -10.51
N LEU A 172 2.92 12.34 -10.18
CA LEU A 172 3.54 12.16 -8.87
C LEU A 172 4.62 13.21 -8.59
N ALA A 173 5.47 13.53 -9.57
CA ALA A 173 6.50 14.56 -9.43
C ALA A 173 5.89 15.94 -9.11
N LEU A 174 4.82 16.33 -9.82
CA LEU A 174 4.10 17.57 -9.55
C LEU A 174 3.57 17.64 -8.11
N ILE A 175 2.96 16.55 -7.62
CA ILE A 175 2.44 16.47 -6.25
C ILE A 175 3.58 16.50 -5.23
N ASP A 176 4.70 15.83 -5.52
CA ASP A 176 5.86 15.79 -4.63
C ASP A 176 6.49 17.18 -4.45
N ASP A 177 6.70 17.90 -5.54
CA ASP A 177 7.32 19.24 -5.54
C ASP A 177 6.44 20.32 -4.88
N ALA A 178 5.13 20.10 -4.77
CA ALA A 178 4.21 21.07 -4.19
C ALA A 178 4.44 21.30 -2.68
N CYS A 179 4.89 22.50 -2.30
CA CYS A 179 5.21 22.82 -0.89
C CYS A 179 4.16 23.70 -0.19
N THR A 180 3.26 24.34 -0.94
CA THR A 180 2.23 25.27 -0.43
C THR A 180 0.82 24.76 -0.71
N TRP A 181 -0.19 25.34 -0.07
CA TRP A 181 -1.60 24.97 -0.30
C TRP A 181 -2.03 25.26 -1.74
N ASP A 182 -1.74 26.45 -2.25
CA ASP A 182 -2.08 26.83 -3.62
C ASP A 182 -1.27 26.02 -4.63
N GLY A 183 0.02 25.79 -4.34
CA GLY A 183 0.86 24.93 -5.16
C GLY A 183 0.36 23.49 -5.21
N LEU A 184 -0.18 22.95 -4.11
CA LEU A 184 -0.77 21.62 -4.08
C LEU A 184 -2.06 21.56 -4.91
N ASN A 185 -2.94 22.56 -4.79
CA ASN A 185 -4.15 22.60 -5.60
C ASN A 185 -3.83 22.67 -7.10
N TYR A 186 -2.86 23.50 -7.47
CA TYR A 186 -2.36 23.61 -8.84
C TYR A 186 -1.72 22.30 -9.33
N ALA A 187 -0.90 21.66 -8.50
CA ALA A 187 -0.27 20.39 -8.83
C ALA A 187 -1.29 19.27 -9.04
N VAL A 188 -2.35 19.21 -8.22
CA VAL A 188 -3.45 18.25 -8.38
C VAL A 188 -4.19 18.47 -9.71
N GLU A 189 -4.48 19.72 -10.06
CA GLU A 189 -5.10 20.07 -11.33
C GLU A 189 -4.23 19.59 -12.51
N LYS A 190 -2.93 19.91 -12.48
CA LYS A 190 -1.98 19.54 -13.54
C LYS A 190 -1.70 18.05 -13.60
N ALA A 191 -1.70 17.35 -12.47
CA ALA A 191 -1.65 15.90 -12.42
C ALA A 191 -2.88 15.28 -13.10
N GLY A 192 -4.07 15.83 -12.85
CA GLY A 192 -5.30 15.43 -13.52
C GLY A 192 -5.28 15.71 -15.02
N ASP A 193 -4.76 16.86 -15.45
CA ASP A 193 -4.57 17.18 -16.88
C ASP A 193 -3.67 16.14 -17.56
N ALA A 194 -2.51 15.84 -16.96
CA ALA A 194 -1.55 14.89 -17.52
C ALA A 194 -2.15 13.48 -17.69
N LEU A 195 -3.03 13.06 -16.78
CA LEU A 195 -3.72 11.77 -16.88
C LEU A 195 -4.84 11.80 -17.94
N ARG A 196 -5.58 12.92 -18.08
CA ARG A 196 -6.61 13.09 -19.11
C ARG A 196 -6.04 13.16 -20.53
N GLU A 197 -4.80 13.57 -20.68
CA GLU A 197 -4.09 13.58 -21.96
C GLU A 197 -3.74 12.17 -22.48
N VAL A 198 -3.84 11.14 -21.63
CA VAL A 198 -3.61 9.76 -22.05
C VAL A 198 -4.74 9.33 -23.00
N VAL A 199 -4.37 9.04 -24.24
CA VAL A 199 -5.32 8.52 -25.23
C VAL A 199 -5.67 7.08 -24.90
N VAL A 200 -6.97 6.83 -24.74
CA VAL A 200 -7.52 5.52 -24.36
C VAL A 200 -8.58 5.05 -25.35
N ASP A 201 -8.73 3.73 -25.48
CA ASP A 201 -9.88 3.11 -26.12
C ASP A 201 -10.99 2.88 -25.09
N ASP A 202 -11.89 3.87 -24.96
CA ASP A 202 -13.03 3.81 -24.05
C ASP A 202 -14.03 2.69 -24.36
N LYS A 203 -14.00 2.12 -25.57
CA LYS A 203 -14.88 1.01 -25.97
C LYS A 203 -14.31 -0.34 -25.56
N ARG A 204 -13.03 -0.40 -25.16
CA ARG A 204 -12.39 -1.63 -24.73
C ARG A 204 -13.03 -2.13 -23.42
N THR A 205 -13.63 -3.31 -23.49
CA THR A 205 -14.12 -4.00 -22.31
C THR A 205 -12.95 -4.71 -21.62
N VAL A 206 -12.69 -4.37 -20.36
CA VAL A 206 -11.57 -4.91 -19.58
C VAL A 206 -12.08 -5.81 -18.47
N LEU A 207 -11.24 -6.74 -18.03
CA LEU A 207 -11.48 -7.45 -16.77
C LEU A 207 -11.24 -6.51 -15.60
N LYS A 208 -11.99 -6.69 -14.51
CA LYS A 208 -11.77 -6.03 -13.22
C LYS A 208 -11.31 -7.03 -12.18
N ILE A 209 -10.13 -6.80 -11.60
CA ILE A 209 -9.57 -7.65 -10.55
C ILE A 209 -9.37 -6.84 -9.27
N GLY A 210 -9.85 -7.38 -8.16
CA GLY A 210 -9.62 -6.83 -6.82
C GLY A 210 -8.32 -7.37 -6.23
N LEU A 211 -7.45 -6.50 -5.73
CA LEU A 211 -6.26 -6.89 -4.98
C LEU A 211 -6.52 -6.80 -3.48
N VAL A 212 -6.37 -7.93 -2.81
CA VAL A 212 -6.52 -8.07 -1.36
C VAL A 212 -5.21 -8.55 -0.75
N GLY A 213 -5.00 -8.33 0.55
CA GLY A 213 -3.77 -8.78 1.19
C GLY A 213 -3.16 -7.82 2.21
N GLU A 214 -1.86 -8.00 2.41
CA GLU A 214 -1.10 -7.25 3.40
C GLU A 214 -0.73 -5.86 2.86
N ILE A 215 -0.95 -4.81 3.67
CA ILE A 215 -0.79 -3.41 3.25
C ILE A 215 0.58 -3.11 2.64
N TYR A 216 1.67 -3.54 3.26
CA TYR A 216 3.00 -3.20 2.76
C TYR A 216 3.21 -3.81 1.39
N THR A 217 2.83 -5.08 1.24
CA THR A 217 2.98 -5.80 -0.02
C THR A 217 2.06 -5.24 -1.11
N LEU A 218 0.86 -4.79 -0.76
CA LEU A 218 -0.05 -4.14 -1.71
C LEU A 218 0.44 -2.76 -2.17
N LEU A 219 1.14 -2.02 -1.32
CA LEU A 219 1.53 -0.64 -1.60
C LEU A 219 2.96 -0.50 -2.14
N GLU A 220 3.88 -1.42 -1.80
CA GLU A 220 5.29 -1.36 -2.20
C GLU A 220 5.56 -2.14 -3.51
N PRO A 221 5.78 -1.46 -4.66
CA PRO A 221 5.89 -2.12 -5.96
C PRO A 221 7.04 -3.10 -6.07
N PHE A 222 8.15 -2.89 -5.35
CA PHE A 222 9.27 -3.83 -5.36
C PHE A 222 8.91 -5.15 -4.68
N SER A 223 8.24 -5.10 -3.52
CA SER A 223 7.77 -6.30 -2.81
C SER A 223 6.73 -7.09 -3.61
N ASN A 224 5.96 -6.31 -4.37
CA ASN A 224 5.03 -6.57 -5.44
C ASN A 224 5.38 -7.35 -6.70
N GLN A 225 6.63 -7.20 -7.14
CA GLN A 225 6.99 -7.34 -8.55
C GLN A 225 6.09 -6.51 -9.50
N HIS A 226 5.72 -5.29 -9.10
CA HIS A 226 4.93 -4.33 -9.89
C HIS A 226 3.59 -4.89 -10.40
N LEU A 227 2.88 -5.63 -9.56
CA LEU A 227 1.68 -6.38 -9.90
C LEU A 227 0.62 -5.55 -10.64
N GLU A 228 0.31 -4.35 -10.14
CA GLU A 228 -0.72 -3.49 -10.73
C GLU A 228 -0.36 -3.04 -12.15
N ARG A 229 0.94 -2.81 -12.40
CA ARG A 229 1.46 -2.44 -13.72
C ARG A 229 1.42 -3.63 -14.67
N SER A 230 1.83 -4.81 -14.21
CA SER A 230 1.81 -6.04 -14.99
C SER A 230 0.38 -6.40 -15.42
N LEU A 231 -0.57 -6.38 -14.49
CA LEU A 231 -1.99 -6.62 -14.78
C LEU A 231 -2.56 -5.57 -15.74
N GLY A 232 -2.25 -4.29 -15.55
CA GLY A 232 -2.67 -3.24 -16.48
C GLY A 232 -2.12 -3.45 -17.89
N THR A 233 -0.90 -3.96 -18.02
CA THR A 233 -0.30 -4.31 -19.33
C THR A 233 -0.99 -5.50 -19.99
N LEU A 234 -1.51 -6.44 -19.18
CA LEU A 234 -2.37 -7.54 -19.63
C LEU A 234 -3.81 -7.09 -19.95
N GLY A 235 -4.12 -5.79 -19.90
CA GLY A 235 -5.45 -5.27 -20.20
C GLY A 235 -6.46 -5.43 -19.06
N VAL A 236 -5.99 -5.57 -17.82
CA VAL A 236 -6.84 -5.67 -16.62
C VAL A 236 -6.90 -4.35 -15.86
N GLU A 237 -8.11 -3.92 -15.52
CA GLU A 237 -8.34 -2.86 -14.55
C GLU A 237 -8.25 -3.41 -13.14
N VAL A 238 -7.43 -2.76 -12.33
CA VAL A 238 -7.10 -3.19 -10.97
C VAL A 238 -7.69 -2.22 -9.96
N ASP A 239 -8.19 -2.75 -8.85
CA ASP A 239 -8.52 -1.95 -7.68
C ASP A 239 -7.96 -2.61 -6.42
N ARG A 240 -7.30 -1.83 -5.56
CA ARG A 240 -6.74 -2.34 -4.31
C ARG A 240 -7.75 -2.19 -3.18
N SER A 241 -7.78 -3.17 -2.29
CA SER A 241 -8.56 -3.11 -1.06
C SER A 241 -8.10 -2.02 -0.10
N ILE A 242 -6.84 -1.59 -0.22
CA ILE A 242 -6.19 -0.63 0.68
C ILE A 242 -5.46 0.44 -0.13
N TYR A 243 -5.69 1.69 0.26
CA TYR A 243 -4.95 2.88 -0.19
C TYR A 243 -4.41 3.64 1.03
N LEU A 244 -3.36 4.45 0.84
CA LEU A 244 -2.68 5.09 1.97
C LEU A 244 -3.58 6.07 2.72
N SER A 245 -4.28 6.95 2.00
CA SER A 245 -5.18 7.94 2.60
C SER A 245 -6.38 7.29 3.27
N GLU A 246 -6.91 6.20 2.71
CA GLU A 246 -7.97 5.40 3.32
C GLU A 246 -7.49 4.75 4.61
N TRP A 247 -6.29 4.17 4.59
CA TRP A 247 -5.68 3.54 5.77
C TRP A 247 -5.45 4.57 6.88
N VAL A 248 -4.89 5.74 6.53
CA VAL A 248 -4.70 6.86 7.47
C VAL A 248 -6.03 7.34 8.04
N ASN A 249 -7.06 7.51 7.21
CA ASN A 249 -8.38 7.92 7.69
C ASN A 249 -8.98 6.89 8.66
N ASN A 250 -8.91 5.61 8.32
CA ASN A 250 -9.50 4.53 9.12
C ASN A 250 -8.75 4.31 10.45
N HIS A 251 -7.42 4.34 10.45
CA HIS A 251 -6.61 3.96 11.62
C HIS A 251 -6.15 5.14 12.47
N LEU A 252 -5.95 6.33 11.89
CA LEU A 252 -5.48 7.51 12.62
C LEU A 252 -6.58 8.53 12.89
N LEU A 253 -7.61 8.59 12.04
CA LEU A 253 -8.74 9.53 12.17
C LEU A 253 -10.07 8.83 12.51
N GLY A 254 -10.05 7.53 12.85
CA GLY A 254 -11.25 6.78 13.24
C GLY A 254 -12.34 6.70 12.16
N GLY A 255 -12.00 6.87 10.88
CA GLY A 255 -12.94 6.84 9.75
C GLY A 255 -13.85 8.07 9.67
N LEU A 256 -13.46 9.20 10.27
CA LEU A 256 -14.27 10.43 10.33
C LEU A 256 -14.54 11.07 8.95
N LEU A 257 -13.69 10.83 7.94
CA LEU A 257 -13.87 11.40 6.60
C LEU A 257 -14.79 10.51 5.75
N LYS A 258 -15.82 11.14 5.17
CA LYS A 258 -16.83 10.50 4.30
C LYS A 258 -16.25 10.24 2.89
N GLY A 259 -16.65 9.13 2.26
CA GLY A 259 -16.32 8.81 0.87
C GLY A 259 -15.23 7.76 0.66
N GLU A 260 -14.58 7.31 1.72
CA GLU A 260 -13.59 6.22 1.69
C GLU A 260 -14.20 4.92 2.25
N ARG A 261 -13.64 3.75 1.88
CA ARG A 261 -14.06 2.46 2.46
C ARG A 261 -13.87 2.47 3.97
N ARG A 262 -14.94 2.20 4.72
CA ARG A 262 -14.90 2.17 6.18
C ARG A 262 -14.49 0.80 6.67
N ARG A 263 -13.44 0.75 7.49
CA ARG A 263 -12.93 -0.50 8.07
C ARG A 263 -14.02 -1.35 8.72
N ASN A 264 -14.94 -0.74 9.46
CA ASN A 264 -16.03 -1.47 10.14
C ASN A 264 -16.99 -2.15 9.16
N GLU A 265 -17.29 -1.52 8.02
CA GLU A 265 -18.18 -2.08 6.99
C GLU A 265 -17.49 -3.22 6.22
N VAL A 266 -16.20 -3.06 5.95
CA VAL A 266 -15.36 -4.12 5.37
C VAL A 266 -15.29 -5.32 6.32
N CYS A 267 -14.93 -5.11 7.59
CA CYS A 267 -14.84 -6.18 8.59
C CYS A 267 -16.21 -6.87 8.83
N ALA A 268 -17.31 -6.13 8.83
CA ALA A 268 -18.65 -6.70 8.95
C ALA A 268 -18.99 -7.62 7.76
N SER A 269 -18.50 -7.27 6.56
CA SER A 269 -18.70 -8.07 5.35
C SER A 269 -17.93 -9.39 5.37
N ALA A 270 -16.97 -9.57 6.28
CA ALA A 270 -16.26 -10.84 6.46
C ALA A 270 -17.13 -11.92 7.11
N HIS A 271 -18.28 -11.57 7.71
CA HIS A 271 -19.22 -12.55 8.25
C HIS A 271 -19.96 -13.29 7.11
N PRO A 272 -20.11 -14.63 7.18
CA PRO A 272 -19.81 -15.52 8.31
C PRO A 272 -18.39 -16.09 8.35
N TYR A 273 -17.60 -15.87 7.30
CA TYR A 273 -16.30 -16.51 7.05
C TYR A 273 -15.23 -16.22 8.13
N LEU A 274 -15.06 -14.94 8.52
CA LEU A 274 -14.09 -14.54 9.53
C LEU A 274 -14.67 -13.48 10.47
N ARG A 275 -15.01 -13.92 11.69
CA ARG A 275 -15.77 -13.11 12.66
C ARG A 275 -14.91 -12.31 13.64
N HIS A 276 -13.61 -12.60 13.69
CA HIS A 276 -12.71 -12.03 14.68
C HIS A 276 -11.47 -11.45 14.02
N PHE A 277 -10.94 -10.41 14.65
CA PHE A 277 -9.67 -9.81 14.26
C PHE A 277 -8.52 -10.77 14.56
N VAL A 278 -7.75 -11.10 13.53
CA VAL A 278 -6.62 -12.04 13.60
C VAL A 278 -5.26 -11.33 13.52
N GLY A 279 -5.23 -10.01 13.68
CA GLY A 279 -4.05 -9.18 13.42
C GLY A 279 -3.97 -8.71 11.98
N GLY A 280 -3.12 -7.73 11.70
CA GLY A 280 -2.85 -7.28 10.33
C GLY A 280 -4.14 -6.91 9.58
N HIS A 281 -4.26 -7.39 8.33
CA HIS A 281 -5.40 -7.11 7.45
C HIS A 281 -6.21 -8.37 7.11
N GLY A 282 -6.04 -9.49 7.84
CA GLY A 282 -6.66 -10.77 7.45
C GLY A 282 -8.20 -10.72 7.44
N GLN A 283 -8.82 -10.00 8.39
CA GLN A 283 -10.28 -9.82 8.41
C GLN A 283 -10.74 -8.87 7.30
N GLU A 284 -9.99 -7.80 7.07
CA GLU A 284 -10.21 -6.83 6.00
C GLU A 284 -10.07 -7.47 4.61
N THR A 285 -9.15 -8.41 4.42
CA THR A 285 -8.96 -9.20 3.19
C THR A 285 -10.20 -10.01 2.85
N ILE A 286 -10.74 -10.78 3.80
CA ILE A 286 -11.97 -11.56 3.59
C ILE A 286 -13.17 -10.64 3.36
N GLY A 287 -13.30 -9.57 4.14
CA GLY A 287 -14.35 -8.58 3.96
C GLY A 287 -14.32 -7.94 2.57
N SER A 288 -13.14 -7.57 2.11
CA SER A 288 -12.93 -6.96 0.78
C SER A 288 -13.21 -7.96 -0.33
N ALA A 289 -12.81 -9.23 -0.18
CA ALA A 289 -13.13 -10.29 -1.13
C ALA A 289 -14.65 -10.44 -1.34
N VAL A 290 -15.42 -10.44 -0.26
CA VAL A 290 -16.90 -10.48 -0.31
C VAL A 290 -17.46 -9.24 -1.01
N LEU A 291 -16.95 -8.04 -0.70
CA LEU A 291 -17.40 -6.80 -1.32
C LEU A 291 -17.10 -6.75 -2.83
N TYR A 292 -15.91 -7.20 -3.23
CA TYR A 292 -15.53 -7.30 -4.64
C TYR A 292 -16.41 -8.28 -5.42
N ALA A 293 -16.69 -9.44 -4.83
CA ALA A 293 -17.61 -10.42 -5.42
C ALA A 293 -19.00 -9.81 -5.65
N LYS A 294 -19.55 -9.14 -4.63
CA LYS A 294 -20.85 -8.45 -4.72
C LYS A 294 -20.86 -7.29 -5.71
N ALA A 295 -19.72 -6.63 -5.90
CA ALA A 295 -19.56 -5.56 -6.88
C ALA A 295 -19.36 -6.08 -8.31
N GLY A 296 -19.36 -7.40 -8.54
CA GLY A 296 -19.28 -8.00 -9.86
C GLY A 296 -17.87 -7.99 -10.47
N TYR A 297 -16.83 -7.96 -9.64
CA TYR A 297 -15.45 -8.10 -10.11
C TYR A 297 -15.23 -9.49 -10.73
N ASN A 298 -14.35 -9.57 -11.72
CA ASN A 298 -14.12 -10.81 -12.46
C ASN A 298 -13.23 -11.79 -11.70
N GLY A 299 -12.35 -11.30 -10.83
CA GLY A 299 -11.50 -12.15 -10.01
C GLY A 299 -10.85 -11.39 -8.86
N LEU A 300 -10.18 -12.14 -7.99
CA LEU A 300 -9.42 -11.65 -6.85
C LEU A 300 -7.97 -12.12 -6.92
N ILE A 301 -7.04 -11.27 -6.51
CA ILE A 301 -5.67 -11.71 -6.25
C ILE A 301 -5.31 -11.31 -4.82
N GLN A 302 -5.01 -12.31 -3.99
CA GLN A 302 -4.47 -12.09 -2.65
C GLN A 302 -2.95 -12.00 -2.74
N VAL A 303 -2.35 -10.98 -2.13
CA VAL A 303 -0.90 -10.78 -2.13
C VAL A 303 -0.39 -10.48 -0.72
N PHE A 304 0.54 -11.28 -0.23
CA PHE A 304 1.07 -11.09 1.11
C PHE A 304 2.46 -11.72 1.27
N PRO A 305 3.23 -11.32 2.30
CA PRO A 305 4.58 -11.84 2.46
C PRO A 305 4.60 -13.19 3.18
N PHE A 306 5.53 -14.06 2.83
CA PHE A 306 5.73 -15.35 3.50
C PHE A 306 5.83 -15.14 5.01
N THR A 307 5.20 -16.04 5.78
CA THR A 307 5.01 -15.99 7.25
C THR A 307 4.05 -14.92 7.79
N CYS A 308 3.31 -14.20 6.95
CA CYS A 308 2.25 -13.29 7.41
C CYS A 308 1.04 -14.07 7.96
N MET A 309 1.06 -14.39 9.24
CA MET A 309 0.01 -15.20 9.89
C MET A 309 -1.42 -14.70 9.61
N PRO A 310 -1.77 -13.40 9.70
CA PRO A 310 -3.14 -12.96 9.41
C PRO A 310 -3.62 -13.29 7.99
N GLU A 311 -2.72 -13.15 7.01
CA GLU A 311 -3.05 -13.40 5.62
C GLU A 311 -3.03 -14.90 5.28
N ILE A 312 -2.24 -15.72 5.98
CA ILE A 312 -2.33 -17.18 5.91
C ILE A 312 -3.70 -17.66 6.43
N VAL A 313 -4.23 -17.03 7.49
CA VAL A 313 -5.59 -17.32 7.95
C VAL A 313 -6.60 -16.94 6.86
N ALA A 314 -6.48 -15.75 6.26
CA ALA A 314 -7.35 -15.35 5.16
C ALA A 314 -7.22 -16.26 3.93
N GLU A 315 -6.01 -16.68 3.56
CA GLU A 315 -5.74 -17.63 2.47
C GLU A 315 -6.50 -18.94 2.65
N SER A 316 -6.52 -19.48 3.88
CA SER A 316 -7.23 -20.74 4.17
C SER A 316 -8.75 -20.64 4.03
N ILE A 317 -9.30 -19.42 4.06
CA ILE A 317 -10.74 -19.13 4.03
C ILE A 317 -11.18 -18.65 2.63
N LEU A 318 -10.27 -18.05 1.86
CA LEU A 318 -10.57 -17.46 0.55
C LEU A 318 -11.18 -18.45 -0.45
N PRO A 319 -10.82 -19.76 -0.49
CA PRO A 319 -11.49 -20.74 -1.33
C PRO A 319 -12.99 -20.87 -1.05
N ASP A 320 -13.42 -20.82 0.21
CA ASP A 320 -14.84 -20.89 0.57
C ASP A 320 -15.59 -19.67 0.04
N VAL A 321 -15.01 -18.47 0.19
CA VAL A 321 -15.56 -17.23 -0.37
C VAL A 321 -15.64 -17.29 -1.90
N SER A 322 -14.59 -17.83 -2.53
CA SER A 322 -14.49 -18.00 -3.98
C SER A 322 -15.59 -18.91 -4.52
N CYS A 323 -15.81 -20.06 -3.87
CA CYS A 323 -16.85 -21.02 -4.20
C CYS A 323 -18.26 -20.44 -3.98
N ASP A 324 -18.53 -19.92 -2.78
CA ASP A 324 -19.87 -19.43 -2.40
C ASP A 324 -20.33 -18.24 -3.24
N LEU A 325 -19.41 -17.34 -3.60
CA LEU A 325 -19.71 -16.11 -4.33
C LEU A 325 -19.31 -16.18 -5.83
N ASN A 326 -18.85 -17.35 -6.29
CA ASN A 326 -18.45 -17.62 -7.67
C ASN A 326 -17.44 -16.62 -8.25
N ILE A 327 -16.50 -16.14 -7.42
CA ILE A 327 -15.41 -15.25 -7.82
C ILE A 327 -14.08 -16.00 -7.81
N PRO A 328 -13.42 -16.24 -8.95
CA PRO A 328 -12.12 -16.91 -8.97
C PRO A 328 -11.06 -16.10 -8.20
N SER A 329 -10.20 -16.79 -7.46
CA SER A 329 -9.12 -16.17 -6.68
C SER A 329 -7.76 -16.79 -6.97
N LEU A 330 -6.71 -15.96 -6.97
CA LEU A 330 -5.31 -16.37 -7.05
C LEU A 330 -4.57 -15.85 -5.81
N THR A 331 -3.75 -16.69 -5.16
CA THR A 331 -2.91 -16.26 -4.03
C THR A 331 -1.44 -16.19 -4.43
N LEU A 332 -0.81 -15.04 -4.19
CA LEU A 332 0.61 -14.76 -4.41
C LEU A 332 1.30 -14.52 -3.06
N ILE A 333 2.16 -15.45 -2.68
CA ILE A 333 2.99 -15.34 -1.48
C ILE A 333 4.35 -14.77 -1.91
N MET A 334 4.73 -13.65 -1.32
CA MET A 334 5.95 -12.92 -1.65
C MET A 334 7.06 -13.19 -0.63
N ASP A 335 8.24 -13.49 -1.11
CA ASP A 335 9.44 -13.72 -0.30
C ASP A 335 10.69 -13.15 -1.01
N GLU A 336 11.87 -13.42 -0.44
CA GLU A 336 13.13 -12.89 -0.98
C GLU A 336 13.65 -13.66 -2.20
N HIS A 337 13.03 -14.80 -2.51
CA HIS A 337 13.36 -15.66 -3.65
C HIS A 337 12.34 -15.53 -4.78
N SER A 338 11.29 -14.72 -4.60
CA SER A 338 10.21 -14.54 -5.54
C SER A 338 10.72 -13.97 -6.86
N GLY A 339 10.69 -14.80 -7.90
CA GLY A 339 11.13 -14.44 -9.24
C GLY A 339 10.01 -13.79 -10.06
N GLU A 340 10.30 -12.65 -10.67
CA GLU A 340 9.37 -11.87 -11.52
C GLU A 340 8.74 -12.73 -12.64
N ALA A 341 9.54 -13.54 -13.34
CA ALA A 341 9.06 -14.40 -14.43
C ALA A 341 7.98 -15.41 -13.98
N GLY A 342 8.15 -16.01 -12.79
CA GLY A 342 7.20 -16.99 -12.25
C GLY A 342 5.87 -16.34 -11.85
N ILE A 343 5.91 -15.11 -11.34
CA ILE A 343 4.70 -14.33 -11.04
C ILE A 343 4.00 -13.95 -12.34
N GLN A 344 4.73 -13.45 -13.34
CA GLN A 344 4.17 -13.04 -14.62
C GLN A 344 3.37 -14.17 -15.29
N THR A 345 3.93 -15.39 -15.41
CA THR A 345 3.23 -16.51 -16.02
C THR A 345 1.96 -16.90 -15.27
N ARG A 346 1.95 -16.79 -13.93
CA ARG A 346 0.75 -17.05 -13.12
C ARG A 346 -0.33 -16.00 -13.33
N LEU A 347 0.05 -14.74 -13.53
CA LEU A 347 -0.88 -13.66 -13.87
C LEU A 347 -1.49 -13.87 -15.25
N GLU A 348 -0.66 -14.17 -16.26
CA GLU A 348 -1.11 -14.47 -17.63
C GLU A 348 -2.13 -15.61 -17.61
N ALA A 349 -1.80 -16.75 -16.98
CA ALA A 349 -2.69 -17.89 -16.89
C ALA A 349 -4.01 -17.58 -16.15
N PHE A 350 -3.95 -16.74 -15.10
CA PHE A 350 -5.15 -16.35 -14.36
C PHE A 350 -6.04 -15.41 -15.18
N VAL A 351 -5.44 -14.45 -15.89
CA VAL A 351 -6.17 -13.56 -16.80
C VAL A 351 -6.86 -14.35 -17.92
N ASP A 352 -6.15 -15.29 -18.55
CA ASP A 352 -6.71 -16.16 -19.59
C ASP A 352 -7.93 -16.96 -19.09
N LEU A 353 -7.83 -17.52 -17.87
CA LEU A 353 -8.94 -18.24 -17.24
C LEU A 353 -10.17 -17.34 -17.04
N LEU A 354 -9.96 -16.10 -16.59
CA LEU A 354 -11.03 -15.13 -16.38
C LEU A 354 -11.68 -14.70 -17.70
N GLU A 355 -10.89 -14.50 -18.75
CA GLU A 355 -11.40 -14.18 -20.09
C GLU A 355 -12.26 -15.31 -20.63
N GLN A 356 -11.79 -16.56 -20.52
CA GLN A 356 -12.54 -17.73 -20.96
C GLN A 356 -13.88 -17.86 -20.21
N LYS A 357 -13.88 -17.66 -18.88
CA LYS A 357 -15.10 -17.66 -18.07
C LYS A 357 -16.09 -16.58 -18.53
N ARG A 358 -15.59 -15.38 -18.85
CA ARG A 358 -16.40 -14.26 -19.35
C ARG A 358 -17.02 -14.57 -20.71
N GLU A 359 -16.26 -15.18 -21.63
CA GLU A 359 -16.76 -15.58 -22.94
C GLU A 359 -17.86 -16.64 -22.85
N ILE A 360 -17.69 -17.65 -22.02
CA ILE A 360 -18.69 -18.70 -21.80
C ILE A 360 -20.00 -18.08 -21.29
N ALA A 361 -19.91 -17.24 -20.25
CA ALA A 361 -21.07 -16.54 -19.69
C ALA A 361 -21.77 -15.63 -20.71
N PHE A 362 -21.02 -15.01 -21.63
CA PHE A 362 -21.60 -14.21 -22.71
C PHE A 362 -22.34 -15.06 -23.74
N ARG A 363 -21.78 -16.20 -24.13
CA ARG A 363 -22.41 -17.15 -25.07
C ARG A 363 -23.70 -17.72 -24.50
N GLU A 364 -23.72 -18.12 -23.23
CA GLU A 364 -24.92 -18.64 -22.56
C GLU A 364 -26.06 -17.62 -22.52
N ARG A 365 -25.76 -16.32 -22.31
CA ARG A 365 -26.76 -15.24 -22.32
C ARG A 365 -27.27 -14.85 -23.71
N SER A 366 -26.51 -15.17 -24.76
CA SER A 366 -26.87 -14.81 -26.14
C SER A 366 -27.73 -15.87 -26.82
N VAL A 367 -27.82 -17.07 -26.24
CA VAL A 367 -28.55 -18.23 -26.78
C VAL A 367 -29.90 -18.45 -26.07
N GLY A 368 -30.12 -17.85 -24.90
CA GLY A 368 -31.40 -17.84 -24.18
C GLY A 368 -32.12 -16.51 -24.34
#